data_AF-A0A081QVT9-F1
#
_entry.id   AF-A0A081QVT9-F1
#
_cell.length_a   1.000
_cell.length_b   1.000
_cell.length_c   1.000
_cell.angle_alpha   90.00
_cell.angle_beta   90.00
_cell.angle_gamma   90.00
#
_symmetry.space_group_name_H-M   'P 1'
#
loop_
_entity.id
_entity.type
_entity.pdbx_description
1 polymer ?
#
loop_
_entity_poly.entity_id
_entity_poly.type
_entity_poly.pdbx_seq_one_letter_code
_entity_poly.pdbx_strand_id
1 'polypeptide(L)' 'MVTFKFMEDRGGQLKIHSTISKKARGAFLTALIENQVQTVEEARRLSFAGFAYREDLSQPQELVFVKEV' A
#
# COMPACT_ATOMS: atom_id res chain seq x y z
N MET A 1 -12.05 -6.54 9.57
CA MET A 1 -11.78 -6.52 8.10
C MET A 1 -10.62 -5.60 7.88
N VAL A 2 -9.56 -6.03 7.19
CA VAL A 2 -8.36 -5.21 6.96
C VAL A 2 -8.54 -4.37 5.71
N THR A 3 -8.20 -3.08 5.80
CA THR A 3 -8.28 -2.14 4.68
C THR A 3 -6.88 -1.69 4.26
N PHE A 4 -6.65 -1.62 2.95
CA PHE A 4 -5.40 -1.14 2.37
C PHE A 4 -5.63 0.20 1.68
N LYS A 5 -4.86 1.23 2.06
CA LYS A 5 -4.89 2.56 1.45
C LYS A 5 -3.60 2.81 0.68
N PHE A 6 -3.73 3.47 -0.46
CA PHE A 6 -2.62 3.80 -1.35
C PHE A 6 -2.60 5.30 -1.59
N MET A 7 -1.50 5.95 -1.23
CA MET A 7 -1.32 7.41 -1.31
C MET A 7 -0.07 7.74 -2.13
N GLU A 8 -0.07 8.90 -2.78
CA GLU A 8 1.15 9.50 -3.33
C GLU A 8 1.64 10.60 -2.37
N ASP A 9 2.94 10.63 -2.12
CA ASP A 9 3.61 11.76 -1.46
C ASP A 9 4.26 12.64 -2.53
N ARG A 10 3.84 13.90 -2.60
CA ARG A 10 4.47 14.91 -3.46
C ARG A 10 5.04 16.02 -2.59
N GLY A 11 6.32 15.93 -2.26
CA GLY A 11 7.03 16.93 -1.46
C GLY A 11 6.43 17.14 -0.06
N GLY A 12 6.04 16.07 0.61
CA GLY A 12 5.44 16.07 1.95
C GLY A 12 3.91 16.18 1.95
N GLN A 13 3.26 16.25 0.78
CA GLN A 13 1.80 16.25 0.67
C GLN A 13 1.28 14.88 0.26
N LEU A 14 0.67 14.19 1.22
CA LEU A 14 0.01 12.90 0.99
C LEU A 14 -1.38 13.10 0.34
N LYS A 15 -1.59 12.49 -0.83
CA LYS A 15 -2.87 12.55 -1.56
C LYS A 15 -3.35 11.17 -2.01
N ILE A 16 -4.67 10.97 -1.99
CA ILE A 16 -5.33 9.78 -2.53
C ILE A 16 -5.94 10.16 -3.88
N HIS A 17 -5.56 9.42 -4.92
CA HIS A 17 -6.09 9.61 -6.27
C HIS A 17 -6.77 8.33 -6.76
N SER A 18 -8.03 8.43 -7.18
CA SER A 18 -8.85 7.27 -7.57
C SER A 18 -8.19 6.35 -8.61
N THR A 19 -7.55 6.92 -9.64
CA THR A 19 -6.88 6.15 -10.69
C THR A 19 -5.65 5.42 -10.15
N ILE A 20 -4.87 6.10 -9.32
CA ILE A 20 -3.66 5.53 -8.72
C ILE A 20 -4.03 4.42 -7.74
N SER A 21 -5.02 4.65 -6.87
CA SER A 21 -5.48 3.64 -5.93
C SER A 21 -6.04 2.40 -6.63
N LYS A 22 -6.75 2.54 -7.76
CA LYS A 22 -7.22 1.38 -8.55
C LYS A 22 -6.06 0.57 -9.13
N LYS A 23 -5.05 1.24 -9.71
CA LYS A 23 -3.84 0.56 -10.22
C LYS A 23 -3.04 -0.10 -9.10
N ALA A 24 -2.85 0.61 -7.99
CA ALA A 24 -2.12 0.12 -6.82
C ALA A 24 -2.76 -1.14 -6.24
N ARG A 25 -4.10 -1.22 -6.15
CA ARG A 25 -4.80 -2.45 -5.72
C ARG A 25 -4.48 -3.65 -6.59
N GLY A 26 -4.47 -3.49 -7.92
CA GLY A 26 -4.13 -4.57 -8.84
C GLY A 26 -2.68 -5.03 -8.64
N ALA A 27 -1.74 -4.08 -8.62
CA ALA A 27 -0.33 -4.38 -8.40
C ALA A 27 -0.07 -5.00 -7.01
N PHE A 28 -0.78 -4.55 -5.97
CA PHE A 28 -0.70 -5.09 -4.63
C PHE A 28 -1.21 -6.53 -4.59
N LEU A 29 -2.35 -6.82 -5.21
CA LEU A 29 -2.88 -8.18 -5.30
C LEU A 29 -1.92 -9.11 -6.04
N THR A 30 -1.33 -8.67 -7.15
CA THR A 30 -0.29 -9.43 -7.85
C THR A 30 0.89 -9.73 -6.92
N ALA A 31 1.41 -8.72 -6.21
CA ALA A 31 2.52 -8.91 -5.28
C ALA A 31 2.18 -9.87 -4.13
N LEU A 32 0.97 -9.82 -3.58
CA LEU A 32 0.51 -10.77 -2.55
C LEU A 32 0.54 -12.21 -3.07
N ILE A 33 0.03 -12.44 -4.28
CA ILE A 33 -0.04 -13.77 -4.89
C ILE A 33 1.37 -14.29 -5.22
N GLU A 34 2.20 -13.48 -5.87
CA GLU A 34 3.56 -13.86 -6.28
C GLU A 34 4.45 -14.19 -5.08
N ASN A 35 4.32 -13.45 -3.98
CA ASN A 35 5.08 -13.68 -2.75
C ASN A 35 4.40 -14.69 -1.81
N GLN A 36 3.29 -15.30 -2.23
CA GLN A 36 2.52 -16.28 -1.45
C GLN A 36 2.18 -15.79 -0.03
N VAL A 37 1.85 -14.50 0.10
CA VAL A 37 1.58 -13.87 1.40
C VAL A 37 0.36 -14.50 2.05
N GLN A 38 0.52 -14.96 3.29
CA GLN A 38 -0.54 -15.63 4.07
C GLN A 38 -1.01 -14.79 5.26
N THR A 39 -0.22 -13.81 5.69
CA THR A 39 -0.53 -13.00 6.88
C THR A 39 -0.51 -11.49 6.59
N VAL A 40 -1.19 -10.72 7.44
CA VAL A 40 -1.22 -9.25 7.32
C VAL A 40 0.17 -8.67 7.61
N GLU A 41 0.91 -9.29 8.52
CA GLU A 41 2.27 -8.92 8.92
C GLU A 41 3.25 -9.08 7.76
N GLU A 42 3.11 -10.14 6.96
CA GLU A 42 3.87 -10.32 5.71
C GLU A 42 3.50 -9.26 4.68
N ALA A 43 2.22 -8.92 4.54
CA ALA A 43 1.77 -7.88 3.62
C ALA A 43 2.40 -6.51 3.93
N ARG A 44 2.65 -6.19 5.21
CA ARG A 44 3.36 -4.95 5.62
C ARG A 44 4.79 -4.87 5.09
N ARG A 45 5.42 -6.00 4.78
CA ARG A 45 6.80 -6.04 4.26
C ARG A 45 6.87 -5.91 2.75
N LEU A 46 5.73 -5.92 2.07
CA LEU A 46 5.70 -5.79 0.62
C LEU A 46 6.07 -4.37 0.16
N SER A 47 6.78 -4.32 -0.95
CA SER A 47 6.99 -3.12 -1.75
C SER A 47 6.68 -3.46 -3.20
N PHE A 48 5.90 -2.61 -3.88
CA PHE A 48 5.40 -2.90 -5.23
C PHE A 48 5.07 -1.60 -5.96
N ALA A 49 5.36 -1.50 -7.25
CA ALA A 49 5.03 -0.33 -8.08
C ALA A 49 5.45 1.05 -7.51
N GLY A 50 6.49 1.07 -6.66
CA GLY A 50 6.98 2.25 -5.94
C GLY A 50 6.26 2.56 -4.62
N PHE A 51 5.27 1.76 -4.23
CA PHE A 51 4.61 1.84 -2.93
C PHE A 51 5.38 1.08 -1.86
N ALA A 52 5.52 1.67 -0.69
CA ALA A 52 6.06 1.06 0.52
C ALA A 52 5.12 1.29 1.71
N TYR A 53 5.09 0.35 2.65
CA TYR A 53 4.30 0.45 3.88
C TYR A 53 4.80 1.59 4.77
N ARG A 54 3.87 2.34 5.37
CA ARG A 54 4.14 3.44 6.31
C ARG A 54 3.46 3.17 7.65
N GLU A 55 4.25 2.75 8.64
CA GLU A 55 3.76 2.41 9.97
C GLU A 55 3.16 3.61 10.71
N ASP A 56 3.78 4.78 10.58
CA ASP A 56 3.34 6.04 11.19
C ASP A 56 1.96 6.52 10.70
N LEU A 57 1.54 6.09 9.51
CA LEU A 57 0.23 6.39 8.94
C LEU A 57 -0.78 5.25 9.12
N SER A 58 -0.34 4.10 9.60
CA SER A 58 -1.14 2.88 9.66
C SER A 58 -1.77 2.66 11.02
N GLN A 59 -2.90 1.93 11.02
CA GLN A 59 -3.60 1.46 12.21
C GLN A 59 -3.73 -0.06 12.15
N PRO A 60 -4.08 -0.75 13.26
CA PRO A 60 -4.16 -2.22 13.29
C PRO A 60 -5.02 -2.86 12.19
N GLN A 61 -6.07 -2.16 11.73
CA GLN A 61 -6.97 -2.63 10.66
C GLN A 61 -6.87 -1.82 9.36
N GLU A 62 -5.96 -0.86 9.29
CA GLU A 62 -5.78 0.01 8.12
C GLU A 62 -4.29 0.16 7.80
N LEU A 63 -3.85 -0.45 6.70
CA LEU A 63 -2.46 -0.42 6.28
C LEU A 63 -2.31 0.60 5.14
N VAL A 64 -1.43 1.58 5.36
CA VAL A 64 -1.17 2.65 4.40
C VAL A 64 0.13 2.36 3.67
N PHE A 65 0.04 2.39 2.35
CA PHE A 65 1.16 2.29 1.44
C PHE A 65 1.32 3.61 0.69
N VAL A 66 2.54 4.13 0.67
CA VAL A 66 2.86 5.44 0.09
C VAL A 66 3.87 5.27 -1.03
N LYS A 67 3.64 5.98 -2.13
CA LYS A 67 4.58 6.12 -3.23
C LYS A 67 5.07 7.55 -3.30
N GLU A 68 6.38 7.77 -3.25
CA GLU A 68 6.98 9.08 -3.50
C GLU A 68 6.90 9.40 -5.01
N VAL A 69 6.50 10.63 -5.34
CA VAL A 69 6.27 11.14 -6.70
C VAL A 69 6.89 12.50 -6.91
#